data_AF-A0AAD3CTC7-F1
#
_entry.id   AF-A0AAD3CTC7-F1
#
_cell.length_a   1.000
_cell.length_b   1.000
_cell.length_c   1.000
_cell.angle_alpha   90.00
_cell.angle_beta   90.00
_cell.angle_gamma   90.00
#
_symmetry.space_group_name_H-M   'P 1'
#
loop_
_entity.id
_entity.type
_entity.pdbx_description
1 polymer ?
#
loop_
_entity_poly.entity_id
_entity_poly.type
_entity_poly.pdbx_seq_one_letter_code
_entity_poly.pdbx_strand_id
1 'polypeptide(L)'
;MNDSKTSSSAKRAKLSHDESSAENKQEVVKHFQKQVLCEDALAQVLHYLHPRDLLRMSETSKALREYFTTAIIVTSAMIHGGHGATTIKELYKLMKDCSIHIPSPMRLLRLINGKRCEVCFHNKVNHVRPKTGVFACWICLTGEESSVFASNHTLHALPQQQQPLTRSHRTNLAKYRKNKKYEAIFSHSRVACNGYTKDTYVWNRKRAALPNTGDDETEEWIGPLVCYNDIDRMANESDRDIDTYITEELDAPQKEAYNEFVSVYEETEARAKREAQLRQEEKKAKKQKTIDNKLAKIQKMVLDLQALLDDRWSEFATSHKILPSWRMNRPGKYPIVDFHIGFVNDSLKPYVISPSKLKKKILKDIANQINENFGYIFESDFLSFHFLSDDGVEGLLKQKCMEHISSLESWREQRIFSLEIFELLKQEQYFQCLCMIERSIWSKLGFSSLLYCDIEEKLQKRYHLDTLATRVWDEEVESNQIKTLENLQTTVDICKEKVRHLMKVLEEYLVWKQKKEGDRDDGRDINVSLGHGTYSFADLLNKDFDSVYTQETHWTGLWG
;
A
#
# COMPACT_ATOMS: atom_id res chain seq x y z
N MET A 1 -88.53 39.51 -16.72
CA MET A 1 -87.91 38.17 -16.68
C MET A 1 -86.42 38.33 -16.94
N ASN A 2 -85.47 38.05 -16.08
CA ASN A 2 -85.40 37.83 -14.64
C ASN A 2 -83.91 38.09 -14.29
N ASP A 3 -83.71 38.71 -13.12
CA ASP A 3 -82.57 38.53 -12.22
C ASP A 3 -81.16 38.96 -12.67
N SER A 4 -80.98 40.27 -12.53
CA SER A 4 -79.74 40.88 -12.04
C SER A 4 -79.46 40.54 -10.56
N LYS A 5 -78.17 40.47 -10.23
CA LYS A 5 -77.49 40.68 -8.91
C LYS A 5 -76.85 39.43 -8.32
N THR A 6 -75.51 39.40 -8.35
CA THR A 6 -74.58 39.31 -7.19
C THR A 6 -73.26 38.68 -7.63
N SER A 7 -72.19 39.47 -7.84
CA SER A 7 -70.79 38.97 -7.67
C SER A 7 -69.69 40.04 -7.72
N SER A 8 -69.98 41.35 -7.62
CA SER A 8 -68.95 42.41 -7.66
C SER A 8 -68.22 42.66 -6.34
N SER A 9 -68.54 41.95 -5.25
CA SER A 9 -67.93 42.17 -3.93
C SER A 9 -66.73 41.26 -3.60
N ALA A 10 -66.45 40.21 -4.38
CA ALA A 10 -65.38 39.24 -4.06
C ALA A 10 -64.02 39.53 -4.72
N LYS A 11 -63.95 40.50 -5.64
CA LYS A 11 -62.69 40.84 -6.36
C LYS A 11 -61.87 41.96 -5.71
N ARG A 12 -62.39 42.66 -4.70
CA ARG A 12 -61.69 43.78 -4.06
C ARG A 12 -60.94 43.40 -2.77
N ALA A 13 -61.22 42.24 -2.18
CA ALA A 13 -60.51 41.73 -1.01
C ALA A 13 -59.26 40.89 -1.34
N LYS A 14 -59.00 40.60 -2.63
CA LYS A 14 -57.83 39.84 -3.08
C LYS A 14 -56.67 40.68 -3.59
N LEU A 15 -56.87 41.99 -3.81
CA LEU A 15 -55.83 42.93 -4.25
C LEU A 15 -55.08 43.58 -3.08
N SER A 16 -55.67 43.66 -1.88
CA SER A 16 -55.00 44.23 -0.70
C SER A 16 -54.11 43.23 0.04
N HIS A 17 -54.13 41.95 -0.32
CA HIS A 17 -53.26 40.93 0.30
C HIS A 17 -51.94 40.71 -0.46
N ASP A 18 -51.88 41.10 -1.74
CA ASP A 18 -50.67 41.00 -2.57
C ASP A 18 -49.74 42.22 -2.41
N GLU A 19 -50.26 43.41 -2.11
CA GLU A 19 -49.43 44.61 -1.87
C GLU A 19 -48.64 44.51 -0.55
N SER A 20 -49.23 43.91 0.49
CA SER A 20 -48.54 43.61 1.76
C SER A 20 -47.42 42.57 1.62
N SER A 21 -47.48 41.68 0.61
CA SER A 21 -46.42 40.71 0.33
C SER A 21 -45.22 41.34 -0.39
N ALA A 22 -45.44 42.38 -1.19
CA ALA A 22 -44.38 43.08 -1.92
C ALA A 22 -43.51 43.93 -0.98
N GLU A 23 -44.11 44.65 -0.03
CA GLU A 23 -43.38 45.45 0.97
C GLU A 23 -42.55 44.56 1.90
N ASN A 24 -43.11 43.42 2.35
CA ASN A 24 -42.39 42.48 3.21
C ASN A 24 -41.22 41.80 2.47
N LYS A 25 -41.33 41.54 1.16
CA LYS A 25 -40.20 41.07 0.33
C LYS A 25 -39.11 42.13 0.19
N GLN A 26 -39.48 43.40 0.04
CA GLN A 26 -38.51 44.49 -0.03
C GLN A 26 -37.77 44.71 1.29
N GLU A 27 -38.46 44.52 2.43
CA GLU A 27 -37.85 44.62 3.76
C GLU A 27 -36.94 43.44 4.06
N VAL A 28 -37.31 42.21 3.67
CA VAL A 28 -36.46 41.03 3.78
C VAL A 28 -35.20 41.15 2.89
N VAL A 29 -35.33 41.68 1.67
CA VAL A 29 -34.16 41.94 0.80
C VAL A 29 -33.24 43.00 1.40
N LYS A 30 -33.80 44.08 1.98
CA LYS A 30 -33.01 45.10 2.69
C LYS A 30 -32.35 44.55 3.97
N HIS A 31 -33.00 43.63 4.68
CA HIS A 31 -32.45 43.00 5.87
C HIS A 31 -31.31 42.02 5.53
N PHE A 32 -31.45 41.24 4.46
CA PHE A 32 -30.38 40.40 3.93
C PHE A 32 -29.21 41.22 3.37
N GLN A 33 -29.46 42.37 2.74
CA GLN A 33 -28.40 43.31 2.32
C GLN A 33 -27.61 43.88 3.51
N LYS A 34 -28.21 43.92 4.71
CA LYS A 34 -27.54 44.41 5.94
C LYS A 34 -26.71 43.34 6.66
N GLN A 35 -26.83 42.07 6.26
CA GLN A 35 -26.07 40.93 6.80
C GLN A 35 -25.17 40.27 5.75
N VAL A 36 -24.77 41.01 4.71
CA VAL A 36 -23.72 40.55 3.81
C VAL A 36 -22.44 40.44 4.65
N LEU A 37 -21.89 39.23 4.76
CA LEU A 37 -20.54 39.01 5.28
C LEU A 37 -19.63 40.05 4.62
N CYS A 38 -18.89 40.82 5.43
CA CYS A 38 -17.91 41.76 4.90
C CYS A 38 -17.07 41.04 3.84
N GLU A 39 -16.85 41.66 2.69
CA GLU A 39 -16.13 41.06 1.56
C GLU A 39 -14.77 40.49 2.00
N ASP A 40 -14.11 41.18 2.93
CA ASP A 40 -12.86 40.74 3.56
C ASP A 40 -13.00 39.41 4.31
N ALA A 41 -14.11 39.22 5.04
CA ALA A 41 -14.37 37.99 5.78
C ALA A 41 -14.64 36.84 4.80
N LEU A 42 -15.37 37.08 3.71
CA LEU A 42 -15.60 36.08 2.68
C LEU A 42 -14.28 35.66 2.04
N ALA A 43 -13.45 36.60 1.60
CA ALA A 43 -12.14 36.33 1.02
C ALA A 43 -11.28 35.48 1.96
N GLN A 44 -11.23 35.82 3.25
CA GLN A 44 -10.51 35.05 4.26
C GLN A 44 -11.01 33.61 4.37
N VAL A 45 -12.34 33.39 4.39
CA VAL A 45 -12.93 32.04 4.47
C VAL A 45 -12.57 31.21 3.24
N LEU A 46 -12.63 31.79 2.03
CA LEU A 46 -12.39 31.09 0.78
C LEU A 46 -10.99 30.44 0.73
N HIS A 47 -9.96 31.07 1.31
CA HIS A 47 -8.61 30.48 1.37
C HIS A 47 -8.54 29.13 2.11
N TYR A 48 -9.46 28.87 3.05
CA TYR A 48 -9.46 27.65 3.86
C TYR A 48 -10.43 26.58 3.36
N LEU A 49 -11.33 26.92 2.43
CA LEU A 49 -12.23 25.94 1.85
C LEU A 49 -11.47 24.90 1.04
N HIS A 50 -11.98 23.67 1.03
CA HIS A 50 -11.42 22.63 0.19
C HIS A 50 -11.63 22.98 -1.30
N PRO A 51 -10.70 22.66 -2.22
CA PRO A 51 -10.83 22.97 -3.65
C PRO A 51 -12.17 22.58 -4.27
N ARG A 52 -12.74 21.46 -3.83
CA ARG A 52 -14.04 20.97 -4.31
C ARG A 52 -15.20 21.86 -3.89
N ASP A 53 -15.13 22.45 -2.70
CA ASP A 53 -16.18 23.33 -2.20
C ASP A 53 -16.06 24.70 -2.86
N LEU A 54 -14.83 25.16 -3.15
CA LEU A 54 -14.59 26.31 -4.03
C LEU A 54 -15.24 26.14 -5.41
N LEU A 55 -15.06 24.98 -6.06
CA LEU A 55 -15.69 24.70 -7.35
C LEU A 55 -17.22 24.68 -7.26
N ARG A 56 -17.79 24.08 -6.22
CA ARG A 56 -19.25 24.11 -6.02
C ARG A 56 -19.76 25.53 -5.81
N MET A 57 -19.04 26.35 -5.04
CA MET A 57 -19.42 27.75 -4.80
C MET A 57 -19.38 28.57 -6.10
N SER A 58 -18.38 28.36 -6.96
CA SER A 58 -18.30 29.07 -8.24
C SER A 58 -19.43 28.70 -9.20
N GLU A 59 -19.98 27.49 -9.08
CA GLU A 59 -21.16 27.04 -9.83
C GLU A 59 -22.48 27.65 -9.31
N THR A 60 -22.54 28.12 -8.06
CA THR A 60 -23.79 28.61 -7.45
C THR A 60 -24.16 30.06 -7.81
N SER A 61 -23.19 30.95 -8.06
CA SER A 61 -23.45 32.36 -8.32
C SER A 61 -22.36 33.00 -9.18
N LYS A 62 -22.75 33.76 -10.21
CA LYS A 62 -21.81 34.55 -11.04
C LYS A 62 -21.07 35.60 -10.22
N ALA A 63 -21.75 36.29 -9.31
CA ALA A 63 -21.13 37.27 -8.41
C ALA A 63 -20.07 36.62 -7.50
N LEU A 64 -20.32 35.39 -7.02
CA LEU A 64 -19.30 34.68 -6.24
C LEU A 64 -18.07 34.33 -7.07
N ARG A 65 -18.22 34.08 -8.39
CA ARG A 65 -17.09 33.79 -9.29
C ARG A 65 -16.07 34.93 -9.32
N GLU A 66 -16.52 36.16 -9.20
CA GLU A 66 -15.67 37.36 -9.22
C GLU A 66 -14.72 37.42 -8.02
N TYR A 67 -15.06 36.77 -6.91
CA TYR A 67 -14.17 36.69 -5.74
C TYR A 67 -13.08 35.63 -5.87
N PHE A 68 -13.11 34.74 -6.86
CA PHE A 68 -12.08 33.70 -7.01
C PHE A 68 -10.83 34.28 -7.67
N THR A 69 -9.83 34.54 -6.85
CA THR A 69 -8.51 35.00 -7.27
C THR A 69 -7.54 33.82 -7.40
N THR A 70 -6.42 34.05 -8.11
CA THR A 70 -5.28 33.11 -8.16
C THR A 70 -4.82 32.77 -6.74
N ALA A 71 -4.75 33.78 -5.87
CA ALA A 71 -4.38 33.63 -4.46
C ALA A 71 -5.24 32.61 -3.71
N ILE A 72 -6.56 32.76 -3.78
CA ILE A 72 -7.51 31.85 -3.10
C ILE A 72 -7.32 30.41 -3.55
N ILE A 73 -7.21 30.19 -4.86
CA ILE A 73 -7.17 28.85 -5.45
C ILE A 73 -5.83 28.17 -5.15
N VAL A 74 -4.71 28.88 -5.31
CA VAL A 74 -3.37 28.37 -5.00
C VAL A 74 -3.25 28.05 -3.51
N THR A 75 -3.68 28.98 -2.64
CA THR A 75 -3.68 28.77 -1.18
C THR A 75 -4.51 27.55 -0.79
N SER A 76 -5.74 27.45 -1.27
CA SER A 76 -6.61 26.31 -0.98
C SER A 76 -5.99 24.98 -1.44
N ALA A 77 -5.52 24.91 -2.68
CA ALA A 77 -4.89 23.69 -3.22
C ALA A 77 -3.68 23.25 -2.40
N MET A 78 -2.80 24.18 -2.06
CA MET A 78 -1.56 23.90 -1.35
C MET A 78 -1.79 23.56 0.12
N ILE A 79 -2.68 24.29 0.81
CA ILE A 79 -3.03 23.99 2.21
C ILE A 79 -3.65 22.60 2.29
N HIS A 80 -4.58 22.22 1.41
CA HIS A 80 -5.24 20.91 1.49
C HIS A 80 -4.40 19.74 0.96
N GLY A 81 -3.41 20.01 0.12
CA GLY A 81 -2.45 19.01 -0.36
C GLY A 81 -3.00 18.12 -1.47
N GLY A 82 -2.48 16.90 -1.57
CA GLY A 82 -2.93 15.90 -2.56
C GLY A 82 -2.64 16.30 -4.01
N HIS A 83 -3.52 15.89 -4.92
CA HIS A 83 -3.38 16.10 -6.37
C HIS A 83 -3.48 17.57 -6.81
N GLY A 84 -4.27 18.38 -6.09
CA GLY A 84 -4.37 19.82 -6.34
C GLY A 84 -3.03 20.51 -6.08
N ALA A 85 -2.40 20.25 -4.93
CA ALA A 85 -1.06 20.75 -4.63
C ALA A 85 0.00 20.27 -5.64
N THR A 86 -0.05 18.99 -6.06
CA THR A 86 0.84 18.51 -7.14
C THR A 86 0.65 19.29 -8.42
N THR A 87 -0.60 19.60 -8.79
CA THR A 87 -0.91 20.38 -9.98
C THR A 87 -0.31 21.79 -9.90
N ILE A 88 -0.52 22.49 -8.79
CA ILE A 88 0.03 23.83 -8.58
C ILE A 88 1.56 23.83 -8.61
N LYS A 89 2.22 22.81 -8.02
CA LYS A 89 3.69 22.68 -8.06
C LYS A 89 4.23 22.50 -9.48
N GLU A 90 3.56 21.72 -10.31
CA GLU A 90 3.97 21.54 -11.70
C GLU A 90 3.72 22.82 -12.53
N LEU A 91 2.61 23.54 -12.26
CA LEU A 91 2.37 24.84 -12.87
C LEU A 91 3.42 25.87 -12.44
N TYR A 92 3.79 25.92 -11.16
CA TYR A 92 4.80 26.87 -10.65
C TYR A 92 6.12 26.79 -11.41
N LYS A 93 6.62 25.59 -11.71
CA LYS A 93 7.84 25.42 -12.51
C LYS A 93 7.72 26.14 -13.87
N LEU A 94 6.59 25.95 -14.54
CA LEU A 94 6.35 26.49 -15.88
C LEU A 94 6.02 27.98 -15.87
N MET A 95 5.30 28.45 -14.85
CA MET A 95 4.97 29.86 -14.63
C MET A 95 6.21 30.67 -14.25
N LYS A 96 7.11 30.11 -13.43
CA LYS A 96 8.40 30.72 -13.08
C LYS A 96 9.27 30.90 -14.32
N ASP A 97 9.27 29.91 -15.21
CA ASP A 97 10.00 29.96 -16.47
C ASP A 97 9.25 30.77 -17.56
N CYS A 98 8.06 31.29 -17.26
CA CYS A 98 7.19 32.02 -18.19
C CYS A 98 6.99 31.26 -19.52
N SER A 99 6.77 29.94 -19.43
CA SER A 99 6.81 29.01 -20.57
C SER A 99 5.45 28.45 -21.00
N ILE A 100 4.39 28.79 -20.26
CA ILE A 100 2.99 28.43 -20.57
C ILE A 100 2.10 29.67 -20.56
N HIS A 101 0.94 29.59 -21.19
CA HIS A 101 -0.10 30.60 -21.01
C HIS A 101 -0.59 30.63 -19.55
N ILE A 102 -0.81 31.85 -19.02
CA ILE A 102 -1.28 32.09 -17.66
C ILE A 102 -2.72 31.55 -17.53
N PRO A 103 -2.97 30.52 -16.69
CA PRO A 103 -4.31 30.02 -16.52
C PRO A 103 -5.17 31.02 -15.74
N SER A 104 -6.40 31.26 -16.19
CA SER A 104 -7.41 32.03 -15.47
C SER A 104 -7.67 31.41 -14.09
N PRO A 105 -8.13 32.19 -13.09
CA PRO A 105 -8.54 31.64 -11.81
C PRO A 105 -9.55 30.49 -11.98
N MET A 106 -10.56 30.65 -12.83
CA MET A 106 -11.54 29.60 -13.09
C MET A 106 -10.94 28.35 -13.74
N ARG A 107 -9.93 28.48 -14.61
CA ARG A 107 -9.19 27.33 -15.11
C ARG A 107 -8.33 26.68 -14.03
N LEU A 108 -7.60 27.44 -13.22
CA LEU A 108 -6.83 26.90 -12.10
C LEU A 108 -7.72 26.05 -11.19
N LEU A 109 -8.90 26.57 -10.84
CA LEU A 109 -9.88 25.87 -10.01
C LEU A 109 -10.35 24.55 -10.65
N ARG A 110 -10.56 24.53 -11.97
CA ARG A 110 -10.87 23.31 -12.74
C ARG A 110 -9.70 22.33 -12.75
N LEU A 111 -8.47 22.80 -12.96
CA LEU A 111 -7.27 21.96 -13.02
C LEU A 111 -7.02 21.24 -11.68
N ILE A 112 -7.15 21.94 -10.54
CA ILE A 112 -6.91 21.34 -9.23
C ILE A 112 -8.02 20.36 -8.79
N ASN A 113 -9.21 20.49 -9.37
CA ASN A 113 -10.35 19.58 -9.14
C ASN A 113 -10.52 18.52 -10.25
N GLY A 114 -9.70 18.58 -11.29
CA GLY A 114 -9.80 17.75 -12.47
C GLY A 114 -9.76 16.26 -12.11
N LYS A 115 -10.57 15.47 -12.82
CA LYS A 115 -10.57 13.99 -12.71
C LYS A 115 -10.42 13.30 -14.06
N ARG A 116 -10.74 14.01 -15.14
CA ARG A 116 -10.71 13.52 -16.50
C ARG A 116 -9.91 14.48 -17.37
N CYS A 117 -9.34 13.95 -18.43
CA CYS A 117 -8.58 14.70 -19.41
C CYS A 117 -9.37 15.92 -19.92
N GLU A 118 -8.76 17.11 -19.92
CA GLU A 118 -9.37 18.34 -20.47
C GLU A 118 -9.45 18.35 -22.01
N VAL A 119 -8.93 17.30 -22.66
CA VAL A 119 -8.95 17.13 -24.13
C VAL A 119 -10.02 16.12 -24.52
N CYS A 120 -9.90 14.86 -24.09
CA CYS A 120 -10.90 13.85 -24.46
C CYS A 120 -12.08 13.76 -23.50
N PHE A 121 -12.00 14.28 -22.27
CA PHE A 121 -13.03 14.11 -21.22
C PHE A 121 -13.40 12.66 -20.84
N HIS A 122 -12.67 11.67 -21.35
CA HIS A 122 -12.89 10.25 -21.06
C HIS A 122 -11.87 9.71 -20.05
N ASN A 123 -10.59 9.84 -20.37
CA ASN A 123 -9.51 9.21 -19.62
C ASN A 123 -9.25 9.90 -18.28
N LYS A 124 -9.01 9.10 -17.24
CA LYS A 124 -8.67 9.59 -15.90
C LYS A 124 -7.31 10.27 -15.91
N VAL A 125 -7.25 11.45 -15.31
CA VAL A 125 -6.03 12.22 -15.09
C VAL A 125 -6.08 12.70 -13.64
N ASN A 126 -4.93 12.67 -12.96
CA ASN A 126 -4.86 13.03 -11.54
C ASN A 126 -4.23 14.40 -11.31
N HIS A 127 -3.35 14.88 -12.19
CA HIS A 127 -2.67 16.16 -12.06
C HIS A 127 -2.25 16.65 -13.44
N VAL A 128 -1.94 17.93 -13.57
CA VAL A 128 -1.37 18.46 -14.81
C VAL A 128 -0.06 17.77 -15.12
N ARG A 129 0.20 17.60 -16.41
CA ARG A 129 1.35 16.88 -16.90
C ARG A 129 2.59 17.76 -16.74
N PRO A 130 3.66 17.24 -16.12
CA PRO A 130 4.92 17.96 -16.02
C PRO A 130 5.32 18.50 -17.39
N LYS A 131 5.91 19.71 -17.42
CA LYS A 131 6.47 20.35 -18.62
C LYS A 131 5.47 20.84 -19.67
N THR A 132 4.18 20.53 -19.51
CA THR A 132 3.16 20.97 -20.47
C THR A 132 2.09 21.84 -19.84
N GLY A 133 1.89 21.73 -18.52
CA GLY A 133 0.90 22.54 -17.80
C GLY A 133 -0.55 22.22 -18.16
N VAL A 134 -0.79 21.06 -18.79
CA VAL A 134 -2.12 20.63 -19.21
C VAL A 134 -2.61 19.40 -18.45
N PHE A 135 -3.91 19.35 -18.21
CA PHE A 135 -4.57 18.25 -17.54
C PHE A 135 -5.00 17.17 -18.55
N ALA A 136 -4.04 16.58 -19.24
CA ALA A 136 -4.30 15.65 -20.33
C ALA A 136 -3.85 14.20 -20.05
N CYS A 137 -4.58 13.24 -20.61
CA CYS A 137 -4.18 11.83 -20.55
C CYS A 137 -3.01 11.57 -21.51
N TRP A 138 -2.26 10.50 -21.28
CA TRP A 138 -1.09 10.18 -22.09
C TRP A 138 -1.45 9.99 -23.57
N ILE A 139 -2.59 9.38 -23.86
CA ILE A 139 -3.08 9.17 -25.22
C ILE A 139 -3.30 10.50 -25.96
N CYS A 140 -4.03 11.44 -25.35
CA CYS A 140 -4.26 12.77 -25.94
C CYS A 140 -2.99 13.60 -26.06
N LEU A 141 -2.02 13.35 -25.17
CA LEU A 141 -0.69 13.92 -25.29
C LEU A 141 0.02 13.28 -26.49
N THR A 142 0.31 11.97 -26.51
CA THR A 142 1.21 11.35 -27.50
C THR A 142 0.61 11.07 -28.87
N GLY A 143 -0.72 11.05 -28.98
CA GLY A 143 -1.40 10.67 -30.22
C GLY A 143 -1.27 9.18 -30.57
N GLU A 144 -0.92 8.32 -29.61
CA GLU A 144 -0.66 6.89 -29.85
C GLU A 144 -1.92 6.06 -30.17
N GLU A 145 -3.12 6.62 -30.18
CA GLU A 145 -4.37 5.87 -30.42
C GLU A 145 -5.20 6.42 -31.59
N SER A 146 -4.74 6.25 -32.82
CA SER A 146 -5.61 6.37 -34.00
C SER A 146 -6.01 5.03 -34.62
N SER A 147 -5.61 3.87 -34.05
CA SER A 147 -5.99 2.56 -34.63
C SER A 147 -6.94 1.69 -33.80
N VAL A 148 -7.03 1.86 -32.46
CA VAL A 148 -7.75 0.88 -31.62
C VAL A 148 -9.16 1.34 -31.21
N PHE A 149 -9.42 2.65 -31.10
CA PHE A 149 -10.75 3.17 -30.71
C PHE A 149 -11.67 3.53 -31.89
N ALA A 150 -11.20 3.40 -33.13
CA ALA A 150 -11.97 3.76 -34.32
C ALA A 150 -13.12 2.78 -34.66
N SER A 151 -13.24 1.65 -33.96
CA SER A 151 -14.16 0.58 -34.40
C SER A 151 -15.56 0.60 -33.80
N ASN A 152 -15.84 1.24 -32.65
CA ASN A 152 -17.14 1.02 -31.98
C ASN A 152 -17.87 2.23 -31.38
N HIS A 153 -17.31 3.44 -31.47
CA HIS A 153 -18.07 4.65 -31.18
C HIS A 153 -18.04 5.57 -32.39
N THR A 154 -19.22 5.99 -32.84
CA THR A 154 -19.47 7.11 -33.76
C THR A 154 -18.98 8.41 -33.10
N LEU A 155 -17.68 8.48 -32.82
CA LEU A 155 -16.99 9.71 -32.50
C LEU A 155 -17.08 10.53 -33.77
N HIS A 156 -18.04 11.47 -33.78
CA HIS A 156 -17.97 12.66 -34.62
C HIS A 156 -16.50 13.07 -34.66
N ALA A 157 -15.93 13.08 -35.88
CA ALA A 157 -14.54 13.42 -36.11
C ALA A 157 -14.17 14.57 -35.17
N LEU A 158 -13.23 14.31 -34.24
CA LEU A 158 -12.72 15.38 -33.39
C LEU A 158 -12.34 16.52 -34.35
N PRO A 159 -12.86 17.74 -34.14
CA PRO A 159 -12.59 18.86 -35.04
C PRO A 159 -11.10 18.88 -35.37
N GLN A 160 -10.73 19.11 -36.65
CA GLN A 160 -9.35 19.10 -37.15
C GLN A 160 -8.34 19.93 -36.30
N GLN A 161 -8.84 20.77 -35.40
CA GLN A 161 -8.09 21.54 -34.42
C GLN A 161 -7.51 20.73 -33.23
N GLN A 162 -7.89 19.47 -33.02
CA GLN A 162 -7.43 18.67 -31.87
C GLN A 162 -6.27 17.71 -32.18
N GLN A 163 -5.27 18.13 -32.95
CA GLN A 163 -4.12 17.29 -33.25
C GLN A 163 -3.26 17.02 -31.99
N PRO A 164 -2.89 15.76 -31.68
CA PRO A 164 -2.10 15.39 -30.50
C PRO A 164 -0.73 16.09 -30.47
N LEU A 165 0.01 15.98 -29.35
CA LEU A 165 1.43 16.31 -29.39
C LEU A 165 2.07 15.44 -30.46
N THR A 166 2.68 16.10 -31.43
CA THR A 166 3.58 15.40 -32.33
C THR A 166 4.83 15.08 -31.53
N ARG A 167 5.17 13.80 -31.39
CA ARG A 167 6.56 13.44 -31.07
C ARG A 167 7.43 14.05 -32.18
N SER A 168 8.09 15.17 -31.89
CA SER A 168 9.11 15.79 -32.77
C SER A 168 10.22 14.80 -33.16
N HIS A 169 10.32 13.68 -32.44
CA HIS A 169 11.23 12.56 -32.63
C HIS A 169 11.27 11.95 -34.04
N ARG A 170 10.15 11.79 -34.77
CA ARG A 170 10.15 10.85 -35.91
C ARG A 170 10.79 11.34 -37.20
N THR A 171 10.94 12.65 -37.42
CA THR A 171 11.41 13.15 -38.73
C THR A 171 12.60 14.11 -38.67
N ASN A 172 12.84 14.84 -37.58
CA ASN A 172 13.78 15.98 -37.62
C ASN A 172 14.86 16.02 -36.53
N LEU A 173 15.05 14.97 -35.72
CA LEU A 173 16.08 14.95 -34.68
C LEU A 173 17.52 15.10 -35.25
N ALA A 174 17.74 14.68 -36.50
CA ALA A 174 19.00 14.91 -37.20
C ALA A 174 19.15 16.36 -37.71
N LYS A 175 18.04 17.01 -38.08
CA LYS A 175 17.98 18.41 -38.53
C LYS A 175 18.37 19.36 -37.38
N TYR A 176 17.80 19.15 -36.20
CA TYR A 176 17.99 20.08 -35.07
C TYR A 176 19.36 19.93 -34.37
N ARG A 177 19.92 18.71 -34.28
CA ARG A 177 21.25 18.51 -33.65
C ARG A 177 22.39 19.27 -34.32
N LYS A 178 22.30 19.50 -35.63
CA LYS A 178 23.39 20.12 -36.40
C LYS A 178 23.38 21.64 -36.32
N ASN A 179 22.31 22.25 -35.81
CA ASN A 179 22.13 23.69 -35.87
C ASN A 179 21.97 24.27 -34.46
N LYS A 180 22.98 25.05 -34.04
CA LYS A 180 23.07 25.71 -32.72
C LYS A 180 21.86 26.59 -32.39
N LYS A 181 21.14 27.11 -33.40
CA LYS A 181 19.93 27.91 -33.18
C LYS A 181 18.81 27.10 -32.53
N TYR A 182 18.59 25.86 -32.99
CA TYR A 182 17.57 25.00 -32.39
C TYR A 182 17.95 24.63 -30.96
N GLU A 183 19.23 24.37 -30.70
CA GLU A 183 19.72 24.13 -29.34
C GLU A 183 19.47 25.34 -28.43
N ALA A 184 19.72 26.56 -28.91
CA ALA A 184 19.41 27.79 -28.18
C ALA A 184 17.90 27.91 -27.88
N ILE A 185 17.04 27.64 -28.88
CA ILE A 185 15.57 27.67 -28.71
C ILE A 185 15.11 26.63 -27.68
N PHE A 186 15.56 25.38 -27.79
CA PHE A 186 15.19 24.31 -26.84
C PHE A 186 15.81 24.48 -25.44
N SER A 187 16.84 25.32 -25.30
CA SER A 187 17.45 25.62 -23.99
C SER A 187 16.88 26.89 -23.37
N HIS A 188 16.03 27.62 -24.09
CA HIS A 188 15.45 28.86 -23.61
C HIS A 188 14.38 28.58 -22.53
N SER A 189 14.41 29.31 -21.42
CA SER A 189 13.52 29.07 -20.27
C SER A 189 12.04 29.16 -20.64
N ARG A 190 11.65 30.11 -21.50
CA ARG A 190 10.26 30.28 -21.96
C ARG A 190 9.76 29.21 -22.95
N VAL A 191 10.60 28.23 -23.31
CA VAL A 191 10.21 27.11 -24.16
C VAL A 191 9.98 25.89 -23.28
N ALA A 192 8.72 25.52 -23.05
CA ALA A 192 8.35 24.41 -22.18
C ALA A 192 8.73 23.05 -22.80
N CYS A 193 10.01 22.71 -22.73
CA CYS A 193 10.60 21.49 -23.23
C CYS A 193 11.71 21.03 -22.28
N ASN A 194 11.99 19.72 -22.22
CA ASN A 194 13.00 19.21 -21.28
C ASN A 194 14.39 19.12 -21.90
N GLY A 195 14.81 20.22 -22.54
CA GLY A 195 15.96 20.21 -23.41
C GLY A 195 15.84 19.19 -24.55
N TYR A 196 16.97 18.83 -25.12
CA TYR A 196 17.06 18.04 -26.32
C TYR A 196 17.27 16.54 -26.03
N THR A 197 16.22 15.84 -25.60
CA THR A 197 16.27 14.39 -25.29
C THR A 197 15.32 13.57 -26.15
N LYS A 198 15.45 12.24 -26.14
CA LYS A 198 14.55 11.32 -26.87
C LYS A 198 13.09 11.43 -26.42
N ASP A 199 12.84 12.03 -25.25
CA ASP A 199 11.54 12.14 -24.60
C ASP A 199 10.95 13.56 -24.64
N THR A 200 11.46 14.42 -25.52
CA THR A 200 10.95 15.79 -25.66
C THR A 200 9.65 15.80 -26.46
N TYR A 201 8.57 16.25 -25.81
CA TYR A 201 7.29 16.48 -26.45
C TYR A 201 7.08 17.98 -26.66
N VAL A 202 6.69 18.35 -27.88
CA VAL A 202 6.33 19.73 -28.23
C VAL A 202 4.92 19.71 -28.80
N TRP A 203 4.12 20.70 -28.42
CA TRP A 203 2.78 20.88 -28.95
C TRP A 203 2.84 21.18 -30.43
N ASN A 204 2.04 20.50 -31.26
CA ASN A 204 2.06 20.79 -32.69
C ASN A 204 1.53 22.20 -32.99
N ARG A 205 0.49 22.61 -32.26
CA ARG A 205 -0.23 23.88 -32.43
C ARG A 205 -0.71 24.39 -31.08
N LYS A 206 -0.89 25.72 -30.98
CA LYS A 206 -1.58 26.36 -29.86
C LYS A 206 -2.99 25.77 -29.74
N ARG A 207 -3.51 25.69 -28.51
CA ARG A 207 -4.91 25.31 -28.29
C ARG A 207 -5.59 26.28 -27.36
N ALA A 208 -6.82 26.63 -27.69
CA ALA A 208 -7.75 27.20 -26.74
C ALA A 208 -8.34 26.09 -25.86
N ALA A 209 -8.64 26.41 -24.61
CA ALA A 209 -9.52 25.61 -23.78
C ALA A 209 -10.84 25.45 -24.51
N LEU A 210 -11.36 24.22 -24.56
CA LEU A 210 -12.69 24.03 -25.12
C LEU A 210 -13.70 24.80 -24.27
N PRO A 211 -14.61 25.58 -24.88
CA PRO A 211 -15.72 26.15 -24.14
C PRO A 211 -16.51 25.00 -23.54
N ASN A 212 -16.59 24.98 -22.21
CA ASN A 212 -17.50 24.06 -21.54
C ASN A 212 -18.91 24.52 -21.91
N THR A 213 -19.55 23.78 -22.81
CA THR A 213 -20.99 23.73 -23.07
C THR A 213 -21.81 24.74 -22.25
N GLY A 214 -22.02 25.96 -22.77
CA GLY A 214 -22.85 26.94 -22.07
C GLY A 214 -22.60 28.38 -22.46
N ASP A 215 -21.72 29.08 -21.76
CA ASP A 215 -21.86 30.54 -21.61
C ASP A 215 -20.56 31.36 -21.67
N ASP A 216 -19.39 30.74 -21.79
CA ASP A 216 -18.11 31.47 -21.76
C ASP A 216 -17.45 31.45 -23.16
N GLU A 217 -17.65 32.53 -23.91
CA GLU A 217 -17.03 32.78 -25.24
C GLU A 217 -15.52 33.05 -25.17
N THR A 218 -14.90 33.00 -23.99
CA THR A 218 -13.48 33.32 -23.85
C THR A 218 -12.61 32.16 -24.33
N GLU A 219 -11.98 32.35 -25.49
CA GLU A 219 -10.90 31.49 -26.01
C GLU A 219 -9.64 31.62 -25.12
N GLU A 220 -9.65 30.96 -23.96
CA GLU A 220 -8.49 30.92 -23.07
C GLU A 220 -7.41 30.00 -23.65
N TRP A 221 -6.24 30.52 -24.01
CA TRP A 221 -5.12 29.69 -24.48
C TRP A 221 -4.55 28.80 -23.36
N ILE A 222 -4.23 27.55 -23.70
CA ILE A 222 -3.71 26.56 -22.75
C ILE A 222 -2.39 25.93 -23.18
N GLY A 223 -1.57 25.56 -22.20
CA GLY A 223 -0.33 24.82 -22.43
C GLY A 223 0.87 25.72 -22.78
N PRO A 224 1.90 25.17 -23.43
CA PRO A 224 3.13 25.89 -23.79
C PRO A 224 2.91 27.08 -24.72
N LEU A 225 3.69 28.14 -24.53
CA LEU A 225 3.69 29.32 -25.41
C LEU A 225 4.20 28.99 -26.82
N VAL A 226 5.29 28.20 -26.88
CA VAL A 226 5.98 27.83 -28.12
C VAL A 226 5.57 26.44 -28.56
N CYS A 227 5.01 26.35 -29.76
CA CYS A 227 4.65 25.11 -30.42
C CYS A 227 5.70 24.73 -31.48
N TYR A 228 5.56 23.51 -32.02
CA TYR A 228 6.47 22.93 -32.99
C TYR A 228 6.62 23.80 -34.23
N ASN A 229 5.51 24.36 -34.73
CA ASN A 229 5.51 25.25 -35.88
C ASN A 229 6.25 26.57 -35.64
N ASP A 230 6.33 27.02 -34.39
CA ASP A 230 7.00 28.26 -34.03
C ASP A 230 8.52 28.06 -33.99
N ILE A 231 8.99 26.88 -33.58
CA ILE A 231 10.43 26.56 -33.48
C ILE A 231 11.14 26.70 -34.83
N ASP A 232 10.55 26.14 -35.91
CA ASP A 232 11.14 26.23 -37.24
C ASP A 232 11.12 27.70 -37.76
N ARG A 233 10.12 28.50 -37.38
CA ARG A 233 10.05 29.94 -37.72
C ARG A 233 11.11 30.75 -36.98
N MET A 234 11.21 30.56 -35.67
CA MET A 234 12.24 31.16 -34.81
C MET A 234 13.66 30.87 -35.31
N ALA A 235 13.93 29.64 -35.75
CA ALA A 235 15.25 29.28 -36.26
C ALA A 235 15.60 29.96 -37.60
N ASN A 236 14.59 30.28 -38.41
CA ASN A 236 14.74 30.92 -39.71
C ASN A 236 14.85 32.45 -39.61
N GLU A 237 14.28 33.07 -38.58
CA GLU A 237 14.45 34.50 -38.28
C GLU A 237 15.80 34.72 -37.61
N SER A 238 16.84 34.97 -38.41
CA SER A 238 18.23 34.91 -37.93
C SER A 238 18.64 35.98 -36.92
N ASP A 239 17.94 37.10 -36.90
CA ASP A 239 18.42 38.33 -36.27
C ASP A 239 17.58 38.76 -35.07
N ARG A 240 16.46 38.07 -34.80
CA ARG A 240 15.55 38.40 -33.69
C ARG A 240 15.88 37.55 -32.47
N ASP A 241 15.91 38.20 -31.30
CA ASP A 241 16.05 37.50 -30.02
C ASP A 241 14.82 36.63 -29.71
N ILE A 242 15.03 35.52 -29.00
CA ILE A 242 13.98 34.54 -28.68
C ILE A 242 12.88 35.17 -27.81
N ASP A 243 13.24 36.00 -26.83
CA ASP A 243 12.24 36.65 -25.95
C ASP A 243 11.41 37.66 -26.74
N THR A 244 12.03 38.40 -27.67
CA THR A 244 11.34 39.33 -28.58
C THR A 244 10.35 38.56 -29.47
N TYR A 245 10.75 37.44 -30.07
CA TYR A 245 9.85 36.62 -30.89
C TYR A 245 8.66 36.11 -30.09
N ILE A 246 8.91 35.52 -28.91
CA ILE A 246 7.85 34.97 -28.05
C ILE A 246 6.87 36.07 -27.64
N THR A 247 7.35 37.28 -27.36
CA THR A 247 6.51 38.37 -26.88
C THR A 247 5.73 39.03 -28.02
N GLU A 248 6.39 39.39 -29.12
CA GLU A 248 5.78 40.15 -30.22
C GLU A 248 4.99 39.26 -31.19
N GLU A 249 5.56 38.13 -31.62
CA GLU A 249 4.96 37.28 -32.66
C GLU A 249 3.97 36.26 -32.10
N LEU A 250 4.22 35.76 -30.88
CA LEU A 250 3.35 34.78 -30.24
C LEU A 250 2.33 35.41 -29.27
N ASP A 251 2.35 36.74 -29.12
CA ASP A 251 1.50 37.50 -28.18
C ASP A 251 1.58 36.92 -26.75
N ALA A 252 2.78 36.55 -26.32
CA ALA A 252 2.96 35.97 -25.01
C ALA A 252 2.87 37.05 -23.93
N PRO A 253 2.25 36.75 -22.76
CA PRO A 253 2.22 37.69 -21.65
C PRO A 253 3.62 38.14 -21.24
N GLN A 254 3.73 39.40 -20.82
CA GLN A 254 4.93 39.96 -20.22
C GLN A 254 5.31 39.20 -18.95
N LYS A 255 6.60 39.18 -18.58
CA LYS A 255 7.10 38.41 -17.42
C LYS A 255 6.41 38.84 -16.12
N GLU A 256 6.08 40.12 -15.99
CA GLU A 256 5.43 40.70 -14.82
C GLU A 256 4.04 40.12 -14.58
N ALA A 257 3.34 39.67 -15.62
CA ALA A 257 2.02 39.06 -15.49
C ALA A 257 2.06 37.72 -14.73
N TYR A 258 3.21 37.05 -14.67
CA TYR A 258 3.40 35.80 -13.93
C TYR A 258 3.66 36.02 -12.44
N ASN A 259 4.04 37.24 -12.03
CA ASN A 259 4.48 37.55 -10.67
C ASN A 259 3.40 37.30 -9.62
N GLU A 260 2.12 37.54 -9.95
CA GLU A 260 1.00 37.24 -9.05
C GLU A 260 1.00 35.75 -8.66
N PHE A 261 1.01 34.83 -9.63
CA PHE A 261 1.02 33.41 -9.35
C PHE A 261 2.27 32.97 -8.60
N VAL A 262 3.44 33.44 -9.05
CA VAL A 262 4.76 33.04 -8.51
C VAL A 262 4.89 33.48 -7.04
N SER A 263 4.59 34.75 -6.73
CA SER A 263 4.66 35.28 -5.36
C SER A 263 3.68 34.55 -4.43
N VAL A 264 2.43 34.40 -4.84
CA VAL A 264 1.41 33.67 -4.07
C VAL A 264 1.85 32.24 -3.77
N TYR A 265 2.42 31.54 -4.76
CA TYR A 265 2.91 30.18 -4.57
C TYR A 265 4.02 30.11 -3.52
N GLU A 266 5.02 30.98 -3.63
CA GLU A 266 6.19 31.00 -2.74
C GLU A 266 5.79 31.32 -1.29
N GLU A 267 4.91 32.31 -1.09
CA GLU A 267 4.34 32.63 0.22
C GLU A 267 3.53 31.46 0.80
N THR A 268 2.73 30.81 -0.04
CA THR A 268 1.84 29.72 0.36
C THR A 268 2.62 28.43 0.67
N GLU A 269 3.72 28.15 -0.02
CA GLU A 269 4.45 26.89 0.13
C GLU A 269 4.95 26.68 1.56
N ALA A 270 5.55 27.71 2.17
CA ALA A 270 6.02 27.66 3.55
C ALA A 270 4.87 27.41 4.54
N ARG A 271 3.73 28.06 4.31
CA ARG A 271 2.50 27.87 5.10
C ARG A 271 1.95 26.45 4.96
N ALA A 272 1.84 25.94 3.73
CA ALA A 272 1.36 24.60 3.44
C ALA A 272 2.24 23.51 4.07
N LYS A 273 3.57 23.71 4.09
CA LYS A 273 4.51 22.80 4.79
C LYS A 273 4.24 22.73 6.29
N ARG A 274 4.03 23.89 6.96
CA ARG A 274 3.68 23.94 8.39
C ARG A 274 2.34 23.24 8.68
N GLU A 275 1.31 23.54 7.90
CA GLU A 275 -0.01 22.90 8.03
C GLU A 275 0.05 21.38 7.82
N ALA A 276 0.86 20.92 6.86
CA ALA A 276 1.05 19.49 6.61
C ALA A 276 1.74 18.79 7.80
N GLN A 277 2.72 19.43 8.43
CA GLN A 277 3.39 18.92 9.63
C GLN A 277 2.42 18.83 10.81
N LEU A 278 1.66 19.90 11.08
CA LEU A 278 0.65 19.93 12.15
C LEU A 278 -0.38 18.80 11.96
N ARG A 279 -0.90 18.59 10.76
CA ARG A 279 -1.82 17.47 10.48
C ARG A 279 -1.17 16.11 10.66
N GLN A 280 0.12 15.97 10.35
CA GLN A 280 0.84 14.72 10.56
C GLN A 280 1.02 14.43 12.06
N GLU A 281 1.34 15.45 12.85
CA GLU A 281 1.43 15.37 14.31
C GLU A 281 0.07 15.05 14.93
N GLU A 282 -1.00 15.73 14.53
CA GLU A 282 -2.36 15.39 14.97
C GLU A 282 -2.75 13.95 14.62
N LYS A 283 -2.43 13.48 13.41
CA LYS A 283 -2.67 12.09 13.01
C LYS A 283 -1.89 11.11 13.87
N LYS A 284 -0.62 11.41 14.18
CA LYS A 284 0.20 10.61 15.10
C LYS A 284 -0.39 10.61 16.50
N ALA A 285 -0.78 11.76 17.04
CA ALA A 285 -1.41 11.90 18.35
C ALA A 285 -2.75 11.15 18.44
N LYS A 286 -3.63 11.29 17.45
CA LYS A 286 -4.91 10.55 17.37
C LYS A 286 -4.70 9.04 17.30
N LYS A 287 -3.69 8.60 16.54
CA LYS A 287 -3.31 7.18 16.44
C LYS A 287 -2.75 6.65 17.75
N GLN A 288 -1.87 7.40 18.42
CA GLN A 288 -1.32 7.03 19.72
C GLN A 288 -2.43 6.93 20.77
N LYS A 289 -3.30 7.94 20.87
CA LYS A 289 -4.49 7.91 21.74
C LYS A 289 -5.38 6.68 21.49
N THR A 290 -5.52 6.26 20.23
CA THR A 290 -6.28 5.04 19.88
C THR A 290 -5.58 3.77 20.38
N ILE A 291 -4.25 3.71 20.28
CA ILE A 291 -3.43 2.60 20.80
C ILE A 291 -3.52 2.55 22.33
N ASP A 292 -3.34 3.69 23.00
CA ASP A 292 -3.38 3.78 24.48
C ASP A 292 -4.75 3.37 25.01
N ASN A 293 -5.84 3.87 24.40
CA ASN A 293 -7.20 3.47 24.75
C ASN A 293 -7.44 1.96 24.56
N LYS A 294 -6.80 1.36 23.55
CA LYS A 294 -6.93 -0.08 23.30
C LYS A 294 -6.09 -0.89 24.29
N LEU A 295 -4.88 -0.44 24.62
CA LEU A 295 -4.03 -1.04 25.65
C LEU A 295 -4.70 -1.01 27.03
N ALA A 296 -5.28 0.12 27.43
CA ALA A 296 -6.02 0.24 28.69
C ALA A 296 -7.19 -0.76 28.78
N LYS A 297 -7.91 -0.98 27.68
CA LYS A 297 -8.98 -2.00 27.61
C LYS A 297 -8.44 -3.42 27.72
N ILE A 298 -7.30 -3.71 27.09
CA ILE A 298 -6.65 -5.03 27.16
C ILE A 298 -6.12 -5.27 28.58
N GLN A 299 -5.50 -4.28 29.22
CA GLN A 299 -5.02 -4.37 30.60
C GLN A 299 -6.18 -4.65 31.56
N LYS A 300 -7.31 -3.94 31.42
CA LYS A 300 -8.51 -4.24 32.20
C LYS A 300 -9.02 -5.66 31.96
N MET A 301 -9.09 -6.10 30.70
CA MET A 301 -9.46 -7.48 30.35
C MET A 301 -8.53 -8.50 31.02
N VAL A 302 -7.22 -8.24 31.04
CA VAL A 302 -6.23 -9.12 31.66
C VAL A 302 -6.45 -9.19 33.18
N LEU A 303 -6.69 -8.06 33.84
CA LEU A 303 -7.02 -8.02 35.27
C LEU A 303 -8.34 -8.76 35.58
N ASP A 304 -9.37 -8.53 34.77
CA ASP A 304 -10.66 -9.21 34.91
C ASP A 304 -10.51 -10.73 34.67
N LEU A 305 -9.61 -11.15 33.77
CA LEU A 305 -9.28 -12.56 33.55
C LEU A 305 -8.53 -13.16 34.75
N GLN A 306 -7.49 -12.48 35.24
CA GLN A 306 -6.71 -12.93 36.40
C GLN A 306 -7.60 -13.21 37.61
N ALA A 307 -8.59 -12.36 37.87
CA ALA A 307 -9.55 -12.53 38.97
C ALA A 307 -10.50 -13.74 38.83
N LEU A 308 -10.58 -14.35 37.64
CA LEU A 308 -11.40 -15.54 37.36
C LEU A 308 -10.59 -16.83 37.27
N LEU A 309 -9.26 -16.73 37.24
CA LEU A 309 -8.37 -17.89 37.16
C LEU A 309 -8.02 -18.39 38.57
N ASP A 310 -7.67 -19.67 38.66
CA ASP A 310 -7.10 -20.25 39.88
C ASP A 310 -5.76 -19.57 40.21
N ASP A 311 -5.53 -19.29 41.49
CA ASP A 311 -4.35 -18.57 41.97
C ASP A 311 -3.04 -19.26 41.56
N ARG A 312 -3.04 -20.59 41.41
CA ARG A 312 -1.85 -21.38 41.03
C ARG A 312 -1.25 -21.01 39.68
N TRP A 313 -2.06 -20.54 38.73
CA TRP A 313 -1.61 -20.24 37.37
C TRP A 313 -2.15 -18.91 36.82
N SER A 314 -2.80 -18.09 37.63
CA SER A 314 -3.36 -16.80 37.21
C SER A 314 -2.30 -15.88 36.58
N GLU A 315 -1.16 -15.70 37.24
CA GLU A 315 -0.03 -14.88 36.75
C GLU A 315 0.59 -15.49 35.48
N PHE A 316 0.83 -16.80 35.52
CA PHE A 316 1.43 -17.56 34.42
C PHE A 316 0.59 -17.49 33.14
N ALA A 317 -0.71 -17.80 33.23
CA ALA A 317 -1.63 -17.85 32.11
C ALA A 317 -1.86 -16.49 31.46
N THR A 318 -1.81 -15.41 32.26
CA THR A 318 -2.05 -14.04 31.78
C THR A 318 -0.79 -13.30 31.37
N SER A 319 0.36 -13.96 31.45
CA SER A 319 1.62 -13.41 30.98
C SER A 319 1.57 -13.05 29.50
N HIS A 320 2.01 -11.84 29.18
CA HIS A 320 1.99 -11.33 27.82
C HIS A 320 3.09 -10.29 27.57
N LYS A 321 3.37 -10.03 26.29
CA LYS A 321 4.21 -8.91 25.86
C LYS A 321 3.44 -7.94 24.97
N ILE A 322 3.80 -6.67 25.07
CA ILE A 322 3.31 -5.64 24.15
C ILE A 322 4.14 -5.74 22.86
N LEU A 323 3.47 -5.85 21.72
CA LEU A 323 4.13 -5.95 20.42
C LEU A 323 4.67 -4.57 19.96
N PRO A 324 5.70 -4.50 19.11
CA PRO A 324 6.28 -3.23 18.67
C PRO A 324 5.32 -2.35 17.84
N SER A 325 5.55 -1.03 17.90
CA SER A 325 4.73 0.02 17.26
C SER A 325 4.60 -0.10 15.74
N TRP A 326 5.58 -0.69 15.04
CA TRP A 326 5.51 -0.88 13.58
C TRP A 326 4.40 -1.86 13.16
N ARG A 327 4.10 -2.89 13.98
CA ARG A 327 2.92 -3.76 13.81
C ARG A 327 1.61 -3.03 14.14
N MET A 328 1.67 -1.97 14.94
CA MET A 328 0.52 -1.13 15.31
C MET A 328 0.15 -0.09 14.25
N ASN A 329 0.79 -0.10 13.07
CA ASN A 329 0.41 0.79 11.96
C ASN A 329 -1.01 0.54 11.42
N ARG A 330 -1.60 -0.61 11.76
CA ARG A 330 -3.00 -0.96 11.48
C ARG A 330 -3.66 -1.54 12.74
N PRO A 331 -4.03 -0.70 13.74
CA PRO A 331 -4.45 -1.18 15.05
C PRO A 331 -5.77 -1.99 15.02
N GLY A 332 -6.54 -1.92 13.93
CA GLY A 332 -7.74 -2.74 13.73
C GLY A 332 -7.50 -4.13 13.13
N LYS A 333 -6.28 -4.43 12.64
CA LYS A 333 -5.99 -5.70 11.94
C LYS A 333 -5.08 -6.65 12.71
N TYR A 334 -4.27 -6.12 13.62
CA TYR A 334 -3.26 -6.90 14.33
C TYR A 334 -3.46 -6.82 15.86
N PRO A 335 -3.13 -7.90 16.58
CA PRO A 335 -3.08 -7.85 18.03
C PRO A 335 -1.99 -6.88 18.49
N ILE A 336 -2.25 -6.18 19.59
CA ILE A 336 -1.28 -5.26 20.22
C ILE A 336 -0.52 -5.98 21.34
N VAL A 337 -1.15 -7.01 21.90
CA VAL A 337 -0.61 -7.84 22.97
C VAL A 337 -0.51 -9.27 22.46
N ASP A 338 0.52 -9.99 22.90
CA ASP A 338 0.78 -11.36 22.51
C ASP A 338 1.05 -12.16 23.78
N PHE A 339 0.15 -13.10 24.08
CA PHE A 339 0.28 -13.94 25.27
C PHE A 339 1.39 -14.96 25.08
N HIS A 340 2.03 -15.36 26.17
CA HIS A 340 3.11 -16.36 26.12
C HIS A 340 2.57 -17.78 25.95
N ILE A 341 1.39 -18.06 26.50
CA ILE A 341 0.74 -19.37 26.39
C ILE A 341 -0.06 -19.44 25.08
N GLY A 342 0.22 -20.46 24.25
CA GLY A 342 -0.30 -20.58 22.88
C GLY A 342 -1.83 -20.60 22.81
N PHE A 343 -2.47 -21.56 23.48
CA PHE A 343 -3.93 -21.68 23.46
C PHE A 343 -4.64 -20.48 24.11
N VAL A 344 -4.05 -19.85 25.14
CA VAL A 344 -4.58 -18.62 25.75
C VAL A 344 -4.52 -17.49 24.73
N ASN A 345 -3.39 -17.35 24.03
CA ASN A 345 -3.21 -16.37 22.98
C ASN A 345 -4.27 -16.56 21.89
N ASP A 346 -4.48 -17.78 21.42
CA ASP A 346 -5.45 -18.08 20.36
C ASP A 346 -6.88 -17.80 20.81
N SER A 347 -7.23 -18.15 22.04
CA SER A 347 -8.55 -17.88 22.64
C SER A 347 -8.82 -16.38 22.79
N LEU A 348 -7.81 -15.61 23.20
CA LEU A 348 -7.93 -14.16 23.41
C LEU A 348 -7.69 -13.32 22.15
N LYS A 349 -7.07 -13.86 21.10
CA LYS A 349 -6.66 -13.12 19.89
C LYS A 349 -7.79 -12.28 19.25
N PRO A 350 -9.04 -12.78 19.07
CA PRO A 350 -10.11 -11.97 18.53
C PRO A 350 -10.45 -10.75 19.40
N TYR A 351 -10.29 -10.90 20.71
CA TYR A 351 -10.61 -9.90 21.72
C TYR A 351 -9.45 -8.93 21.97
N VAL A 352 -8.19 -9.36 21.82
CA VAL A 352 -7.04 -8.45 21.78
C VAL A 352 -7.12 -7.55 20.54
N ILE A 353 -7.62 -8.06 19.41
CA ILE A 353 -7.86 -7.25 18.21
C ILE A 353 -9.04 -6.29 18.44
N SER A 354 -10.13 -6.77 19.03
CA SER A 354 -11.36 -5.99 19.27
C SER A 354 -11.87 -6.13 20.72
N PRO A 355 -11.28 -5.42 21.71
CA PRO A 355 -11.61 -5.63 23.13
C PRO A 355 -13.07 -5.35 23.49
N SER A 356 -13.74 -4.49 22.73
CA SER A 356 -15.16 -4.19 22.92
C SER A 356 -16.11 -5.36 22.64
N LYS A 357 -15.65 -6.43 21.98
CA LYS A 357 -16.46 -7.63 21.71
C LYS A 357 -16.46 -8.62 22.88
N LEU A 358 -15.53 -8.46 23.83
CA LEU A 358 -15.44 -9.36 24.97
C LEU A 358 -16.54 -9.06 25.98
N LYS A 359 -17.49 -9.98 26.11
CA LYS A 359 -18.55 -9.93 27.12
C LYS A 359 -18.08 -10.66 28.38
N LYS A 360 -18.62 -10.28 29.55
CA LYS A 360 -18.33 -10.96 30.83
C LYS A 360 -18.55 -12.48 30.76
N LYS A 361 -19.61 -12.93 30.09
CA LYS A 361 -19.89 -14.37 29.87
C LYS A 361 -18.75 -15.06 29.10
N ILE A 362 -18.36 -14.49 27.96
CA ILE A 362 -17.27 -15.03 27.13
C ILE A 362 -15.96 -15.07 27.93
N LEU A 363 -15.67 -14.02 28.69
CA LEU A 363 -14.46 -13.99 29.53
C LEU A 363 -14.48 -15.10 30.58
N LYS A 364 -15.63 -15.35 31.21
CA LYS A 364 -15.83 -16.46 32.16
C LYS A 364 -15.68 -17.82 31.48
N ASP A 365 -16.21 -17.99 30.27
CA ASP A 365 -16.09 -19.23 29.50
C ASP A 365 -14.61 -19.50 29.15
N ILE A 366 -13.86 -18.47 28.73
CA ILE A 366 -12.42 -18.56 28.49
C ILE A 366 -11.66 -18.88 29.79
N ALA A 367 -11.99 -18.23 30.91
CA ALA A 367 -11.36 -18.48 32.20
C ALA A 367 -11.60 -19.94 32.67
N ASN A 368 -12.82 -20.45 32.51
CA ASN A 368 -13.15 -21.84 32.82
C ASN A 368 -12.33 -22.81 31.96
N GLN A 369 -12.23 -22.56 30.65
CA GLN A 369 -11.42 -23.38 29.74
C GLN A 369 -9.94 -23.38 30.14
N ILE A 370 -9.39 -22.22 30.55
CA ILE A 370 -8.01 -22.12 31.03
C ILE A 370 -7.83 -22.92 32.32
N ASN A 371 -8.74 -22.78 33.29
CA ASN A 371 -8.68 -23.53 34.54
C ASN A 371 -8.84 -25.04 34.34
N GLU A 372 -9.73 -25.48 33.45
CA GLU A 372 -9.90 -26.91 33.11
C GLU A 372 -8.63 -27.47 32.47
N ASN A 373 -8.09 -26.79 31.47
CA ASN A 373 -6.87 -27.21 30.78
C ASN A 373 -5.66 -27.28 31.71
N PHE A 374 -5.42 -26.25 32.53
CA PHE A 374 -4.34 -26.31 33.53
C PHE A 374 -4.63 -27.34 34.63
N GLY A 375 -5.89 -27.50 35.04
CA GLY A 375 -6.33 -28.52 35.98
C GLY A 375 -5.88 -29.91 35.57
N TYR A 376 -6.06 -30.29 34.30
CA TYR A 376 -5.60 -31.59 33.78
C TYR A 376 -4.10 -31.84 33.98
N ILE A 377 -3.24 -30.82 33.82
CA ILE A 377 -1.79 -30.97 34.03
C ILE A 377 -1.48 -31.35 35.48
N PHE A 378 -2.18 -30.74 36.44
CA PHE A 378 -1.95 -30.97 37.87
C PHE A 378 -2.63 -32.24 38.38
N GLU A 379 -3.87 -32.51 37.94
CA GLU A 379 -4.64 -33.68 38.36
C GLU A 379 -4.02 -34.98 37.83
N SER A 380 -3.47 -34.96 36.61
CA SER A 380 -2.75 -36.11 36.06
C SER A 380 -1.31 -36.24 36.57
N ASP A 381 -0.86 -35.30 37.41
CA ASP A 381 0.53 -35.18 37.86
C ASP A 381 1.54 -35.25 36.68
N PHE A 382 1.19 -34.62 35.55
CA PHE A 382 1.95 -34.80 34.29
C PHE A 382 3.43 -34.41 34.44
N LEU A 383 3.70 -33.39 35.26
CA LEU A 383 5.04 -32.84 35.46
C LEU A 383 5.95 -33.69 36.36
N SER A 384 5.41 -34.70 37.06
CA SER A 384 6.25 -35.64 37.81
C SER A 384 6.89 -36.70 36.91
N PHE A 385 6.37 -36.85 35.69
CA PHE A 385 6.80 -37.86 34.72
C PHE A 385 6.73 -39.30 35.29
N HIS A 386 5.86 -39.57 36.28
CA HIS A 386 5.68 -40.90 36.86
C HIS A 386 5.15 -41.94 35.86
N PHE A 387 4.59 -41.50 34.73
CA PHE A 387 4.16 -42.37 33.64
C PHE A 387 5.33 -42.96 32.82
N LEU A 388 6.57 -42.50 33.05
CA LEU A 388 7.78 -43.06 32.45
C LEU A 388 8.50 -43.98 33.46
N SER A 389 8.99 -45.13 32.98
CA SER A 389 9.84 -46.04 33.76
C SER A 389 11.15 -45.36 34.17
N ASP A 390 11.69 -45.69 35.35
CA ASP A 390 13.00 -45.23 35.81
C ASP A 390 14.16 -45.95 35.10
N ASP A 391 13.88 -47.03 34.37
CA ASP A 391 14.88 -47.86 33.71
C ASP A 391 14.98 -47.59 32.19
N GLY A 392 16.18 -47.84 31.65
CA GLY A 392 16.43 -47.84 30.20
C GLY A 392 16.25 -46.47 29.54
N VAL A 393 15.62 -46.48 28.36
CA VAL A 393 15.43 -45.27 27.53
C VAL A 393 14.41 -44.31 28.16
N GLU A 394 13.37 -44.83 28.80
CA GLU A 394 12.35 -44.02 29.48
C GLU A 394 12.94 -43.29 30.70
N GLY A 395 13.83 -43.95 31.46
CA GLY A 395 14.53 -43.31 32.58
C GLY A 395 15.40 -42.14 32.15
N LEU A 396 16.13 -42.30 31.04
CA LEU A 396 16.92 -41.22 30.44
C LEU A 396 16.04 -40.06 29.93
N LEU A 397 14.91 -40.38 29.29
CA LEU A 397 13.94 -39.37 28.86
C LEU A 397 13.36 -38.62 30.05
N LYS A 398 12.95 -39.33 31.10
CA LYS A 398 12.44 -38.79 32.36
C LYS A 398 13.44 -37.82 32.98
N GLN A 399 14.71 -38.23 33.12
CA GLN A 399 15.77 -37.36 33.63
C GLN A 399 15.90 -36.08 32.80
N LYS A 400 15.95 -36.21 31.47
CA LYS A 400 16.09 -35.06 30.56
C LYS A 400 14.88 -34.12 30.61
N CYS A 401 13.68 -34.67 30.74
CA CYS A 401 12.46 -33.90 30.94
C CYS A 401 12.46 -33.20 32.30
N MET A 402 12.92 -33.84 33.37
CA MET A 402 13.07 -33.17 34.67
C MET A 402 14.12 -32.04 34.63
N GLU A 403 15.19 -32.17 33.84
CA GLU A 403 16.20 -31.12 33.69
C GLU A 403 15.67 -29.89 32.92
N HIS A 404 14.82 -30.09 31.91
CA HIS A 404 14.40 -29.03 30.98
C HIS A 404 12.95 -28.55 31.11
N ILE A 405 12.07 -29.37 31.70
CA ILE A 405 10.60 -29.25 31.61
C ILE A 405 9.97 -29.29 33.03
N SER A 406 10.77 -29.37 34.10
CA SER A 406 10.32 -29.57 35.50
C SER A 406 9.43 -28.48 36.09
N SER A 407 9.25 -27.35 35.42
CA SER A 407 8.35 -26.30 35.87
C SER A 407 7.52 -25.73 34.73
N LEU A 408 6.28 -25.31 35.02
CA LEU A 408 5.46 -24.56 34.06
C LEU A 408 6.20 -23.33 33.53
N GLU A 409 7.03 -22.69 34.36
CA GLU A 409 7.80 -21.50 33.99
C GLU A 409 8.71 -21.76 32.80
N SER A 410 9.36 -22.93 32.75
CA SER A 410 10.20 -23.33 31.60
C SER A 410 9.41 -23.45 30.28
N TRP A 411 8.09 -23.65 30.34
CA TRP A 411 7.22 -23.77 29.17
C TRP A 411 6.73 -22.40 28.68
N ARG A 412 6.77 -21.37 29.54
CA ARG A 412 6.29 -20.00 29.25
C ARG A 412 6.91 -19.43 27.99
N GLU A 413 8.22 -19.53 27.87
CA GLU A 413 8.97 -18.90 26.78
C GLU A 413 8.74 -19.60 25.43
N GLN A 414 8.30 -20.85 25.49
CA GLN A 414 8.32 -21.75 24.36
C GLN A 414 6.95 -21.95 23.70
N ARG A 415 5.88 -21.25 24.12
CA ARG A 415 4.53 -21.33 23.50
C ARG A 415 4.03 -22.75 23.24
N ILE A 416 4.44 -23.69 24.09
CA ILE A 416 4.30 -25.13 23.82
C ILE A 416 2.83 -25.53 23.85
N PHE A 417 2.06 -24.96 24.77
CA PHE A 417 0.66 -25.32 25.01
C PHE A 417 -0.26 -24.96 23.84
N SER A 418 -0.56 -25.95 22.99
CA SER A 418 -1.66 -25.95 22.05
C SER A 418 -2.90 -26.63 22.66
N LEU A 419 -4.08 -26.43 22.05
CA LEU A 419 -5.29 -27.16 22.48
C LEU A 419 -5.15 -28.68 22.31
N GLU A 420 -4.40 -29.12 21.29
CA GLU A 420 -4.15 -30.52 20.98
C GLU A 420 -3.43 -31.26 22.12
N ILE A 421 -2.48 -30.58 22.80
CA ILE A 421 -1.81 -31.13 23.98
C ILE A 421 -2.81 -31.45 25.09
N PHE A 422 -3.79 -30.56 25.33
CA PHE A 422 -4.79 -30.79 26.38
C PHE A 422 -5.77 -31.90 26.03
N GLU A 423 -6.10 -32.08 24.74
CA GLU A 423 -6.90 -33.23 24.30
C GLU A 423 -6.17 -34.56 24.53
N LEU A 424 -4.84 -34.61 24.30
CA LEU A 424 -4.04 -35.79 24.60
C LEU A 424 -3.95 -36.06 26.10
N LEU A 425 -3.76 -35.02 26.92
CA LEU A 425 -3.77 -35.15 28.39
C LEU A 425 -5.11 -35.70 28.89
N LYS A 426 -6.23 -35.21 28.35
CA LYS A 426 -7.58 -35.69 28.69
C LYS A 426 -7.82 -37.15 28.31
N GLN A 427 -7.13 -37.64 27.29
CA GLN A 427 -7.17 -39.04 26.86
C GLN A 427 -6.13 -39.92 27.57
N GLU A 428 -5.43 -39.39 28.57
CA GLU A 428 -4.33 -40.06 29.28
C GLU A 428 -3.18 -40.50 28.35
N GLN A 429 -3.03 -39.83 27.19
CA GLN A 429 -1.99 -40.06 26.18
C GLN A 429 -0.72 -39.27 26.52
N TYR A 430 -0.17 -39.50 27.71
CA TYR A 430 0.93 -38.71 28.27
C TYR A 430 2.22 -38.79 27.45
N PHE A 431 2.55 -39.95 26.90
CA PHE A 431 3.73 -40.11 26.06
C PHE A 431 3.62 -39.29 24.76
N GLN A 432 2.47 -39.34 24.09
CA GLN A 432 2.21 -38.55 22.88
C GLN A 432 2.26 -37.05 23.17
N CYS A 433 1.67 -36.63 24.30
CA CYS A 433 1.75 -35.26 24.81
C CYS A 433 3.21 -34.81 24.99
N LEU A 434 4.04 -35.64 25.63
CA LEU A 434 5.46 -35.37 25.82
C LEU A 434 6.20 -35.24 24.49
N CYS A 435 5.95 -36.12 23.52
CA CYS A 435 6.53 -36.02 22.18
C CYS A 435 6.16 -34.72 21.46
N MET A 436 4.91 -34.26 21.60
CA MET A 436 4.47 -32.99 21.00
C MET A 436 5.15 -31.78 21.65
N ILE A 437 5.30 -31.81 22.97
CA ILE A 437 6.01 -30.79 23.74
C ILE A 437 7.46 -30.74 23.26
N GLU A 438 8.15 -31.88 23.30
CA GLU A 438 9.55 -32.05 22.92
C GLU A 438 9.81 -31.56 21.49
N ARG A 439 8.97 -31.94 20.53
CA ARG A 439 9.03 -31.45 19.14
C ARG A 439 8.93 -29.92 19.04
N SER A 440 8.06 -29.31 19.86
CA SER A 440 7.88 -27.86 19.89
C SER A 440 9.08 -27.13 20.51
N ILE A 441 9.76 -27.76 21.49
CA ILE A 441 11.00 -27.26 22.10
C ILE A 441 12.15 -27.31 21.08
N TRP A 442 12.42 -28.50 20.54
CA TRP A 442 13.60 -28.72 19.69
C TRP A 442 13.53 -28.01 18.35
N SER A 443 12.33 -27.92 17.76
CA SER A 443 12.13 -27.13 16.54
C SER A 443 12.50 -25.66 16.73
N LYS A 444 12.36 -25.11 17.94
CA LYS A 444 12.77 -23.72 18.25
C LYS A 444 14.26 -23.58 18.54
N LEU A 445 14.88 -24.62 19.09
CA LEU A 445 16.31 -24.65 19.33
C LEU A 445 17.13 -24.98 18.06
N GLY A 446 16.48 -25.18 16.91
CA GLY A 446 17.14 -25.49 15.65
C GLY A 446 17.66 -26.94 15.56
N PHE A 447 17.34 -27.79 16.53
CA PHE A 447 17.70 -29.20 16.51
C PHE A 447 16.63 -29.99 15.75
N SER A 448 17.02 -30.57 14.62
CA SER A 448 16.24 -31.59 13.92
C SER A 448 16.25 -32.88 14.74
N SER A 449 15.28 -33.04 15.65
CA SER A 449 14.69 -34.32 16.08
C SER A 449 15.62 -35.53 16.31
N LEU A 450 16.77 -35.38 16.97
CA LEU A 450 17.69 -36.50 17.26
C LEU A 450 17.03 -37.64 18.08
N LEU A 451 16.10 -37.33 19.00
CA LEU A 451 15.35 -38.36 19.74
C LEU A 451 14.28 -39.06 18.88
N TYR A 452 13.69 -38.33 17.93
CA TYR A 452 12.72 -38.86 16.96
C TYR A 452 13.43 -39.76 15.95
N CYS A 453 14.64 -39.40 15.52
CA CYS A 453 15.43 -40.27 14.64
C CYS A 453 15.77 -41.60 15.28
N ASP A 454 15.94 -41.74 16.61
CA ASP A 454 16.32 -43.04 17.20
C ASP A 454 15.12 -43.90 17.63
N ILE A 455 14.06 -43.29 18.16
CA ILE A 455 12.85 -44.01 18.62
C ILE A 455 11.89 -44.24 17.44
N GLU A 456 11.74 -43.25 16.57
CA GLU A 456 10.99 -43.39 15.33
C GLU A 456 11.82 -44.16 14.27
N GLU A 457 13.16 -44.09 14.15
CA GLU A 457 13.85 -45.10 13.30
C GLU A 457 13.61 -46.50 13.83
N LYS A 458 13.58 -46.76 15.15
CA LYS A 458 13.36 -48.14 15.62
C LYS A 458 11.92 -48.63 15.39
N LEU A 459 10.93 -47.73 15.45
CA LEU A 459 9.51 -48.05 15.22
C LEU A 459 9.10 -47.96 13.73
N GLN A 460 9.49 -46.91 13.02
CA GLN A 460 9.35 -46.76 11.57
C GLN A 460 10.32 -47.66 10.79
N LYS A 461 11.53 -48.02 11.22
CA LYS A 461 12.28 -49.09 10.51
C LYS A 461 11.52 -50.40 10.62
N ARG A 462 10.85 -50.71 11.74
CA ARG A 462 10.04 -51.93 11.83
C ARG A 462 8.77 -51.85 10.98
N TYR A 463 8.06 -50.72 11.00
CA TYR A 463 6.82 -50.53 10.24
C TYR A 463 7.04 -50.25 8.75
N HIS A 464 8.06 -49.46 8.36
CA HIS A 464 8.48 -49.27 6.97
C HIS A 464 9.26 -50.45 6.43
N LEU A 465 10.07 -51.20 7.19
CA LEU A 465 10.60 -52.47 6.64
C LEU A 465 9.49 -53.49 6.46
N ASP A 466 8.49 -53.60 7.34
CA ASP A 466 7.33 -54.47 7.10
C ASP A 466 6.44 -53.94 5.96
N THR A 467 6.17 -52.64 5.87
CA THR A 467 5.28 -52.07 4.84
C THR A 467 5.97 -51.95 3.48
N LEU A 468 7.29 -51.71 3.45
CA LEU A 468 8.09 -51.67 2.23
C LEU A 468 8.50 -53.09 1.82
N ALA A 469 8.74 -54.02 2.75
CA ALA A 469 8.81 -55.44 2.42
C ALA A 469 7.45 -55.93 1.90
N THR A 470 6.32 -55.57 2.51
CA THR A 470 4.99 -56.01 2.03
C THR A 470 4.60 -55.33 0.71
N ARG A 471 4.89 -54.04 0.49
CA ARG A 471 4.63 -53.37 -0.80
C ARG A 471 5.58 -53.78 -1.91
N VAL A 472 6.88 -53.95 -1.63
CA VAL A 472 7.84 -54.48 -2.63
C VAL A 472 7.52 -55.94 -2.92
N TRP A 473 7.10 -56.73 -1.92
CA TRP A 473 6.62 -58.09 -2.11
C TRP A 473 5.31 -58.12 -2.91
N ASP A 474 4.34 -57.26 -2.64
CA ASP A 474 3.05 -57.26 -3.34
C ASP A 474 3.12 -56.64 -4.76
N GLU A 475 3.95 -55.60 -4.98
CA GLU A 475 4.12 -54.97 -6.31
C GLU A 475 5.12 -55.75 -7.22
N GLU A 476 6.02 -56.56 -6.66
CA GLU A 476 6.99 -57.34 -7.44
C GLU A 476 6.76 -58.85 -7.49
N VAL A 477 5.91 -59.41 -6.62
CA VAL A 477 5.37 -60.76 -6.84
C VAL A 477 4.37 -60.77 -8.00
N GLU A 478 3.68 -59.66 -8.27
CA GLU A 478 2.83 -59.54 -9.46
C GLU A 478 3.62 -59.25 -10.75
N SER A 479 4.83 -58.68 -10.68
CA SER A 479 5.66 -58.38 -11.87
C SER A 479 6.89 -59.29 -12.06
N ASN A 480 7.16 -60.22 -11.16
CA ASN A 480 8.21 -61.26 -11.26
C ASN A 480 9.65 -60.71 -11.47
N GLN A 481 9.92 -59.45 -11.12
CA GLN A 481 11.14 -58.73 -11.55
C GLN A 481 12.11 -58.25 -10.46
N ILE A 482 12.05 -58.71 -9.21
CA ILE A 482 13.24 -58.68 -8.34
C ILE A 482 13.52 -60.05 -7.76
N LYS A 483 14.54 -60.70 -8.33
CA LYS A 483 15.15 -61.92 -7.75
C LYS A 483 16.58 -61.70 -7.28
N THR A 484 17.14 -60.49 -7.39
CA THR A 484 18.55 -60.23 -7.04
C THR A 484 18.77 -58.84 -6.44
N LEU A 485 19.75 -58.76 -5.52
CA LEU A 485 20.25 -57.54 -4.87
C LEU A 485 20.63 -56.43 -5.88
N GLU A 486 21.00 -56.81 -7.11
CA GLU A 486 21.32 -55.91 -8.23
C GLU A 486 20.17 -55.00 -8.65
N ASN A 487 18.91 -55.47 -8.60
CA ASN A 487 17.78 -54.66 -9.04
C ASN A 487 17.41 -53.58 -8.01
N LEU A 488 17.62 -53.86 -6.72
CA LEU A 488 17.47 -52.88 -5.65
C LEU A 488 18.55 -51.79 -5.77
N GLN A 489 19.79 -52.20 -6.04
CA GLN A 489 20.91 -51.29 -6.29
C GLN A 489 20.64 -50.40 -7.51
N THR A 490 20.10 -50.98 -8.58
CA THR A 490 19.69 -50.24 -9.80
C THR A 490 18.64 -49.18 -9.49
N THR A 491 17.68 -49.47 -8.62
CA THR A 491 16.63 -48.52 -8.21
C THR A 491 17.21 -47.35 -7.39
N VAL A 492 18.14 -47.65 -6.49
CA VAL A 492 18.89 -46.63 -5.72
C VAL A 492 19.71 -45.75 -6.66
N ASP A 493 20.36 -46.32 -7.67
CA ASP A 493 21.18 -45.58 -8.63
C ASP A 493 20.33 -44.67 -9.54
N ILE A 494 19.13 -45.11 -9.93
CA ILE A 494 18.15 -44.27 -10.65
C ILE A 494 17.72 -43.06 -9.80
N CYS A 495 17.49 -43.25 -8.50
CA CYS A 495 17.16 -42.16 -7.59
C CYS A 495 18.33 -41.17 -7.45
N LYS A 496 19.57 -41.66 -7.34
CA LYS A 496 20.78 -40.81 -7.33
C LYS A 496 20.93 -40.00 -8.62
N GLU A 497 20.60 -40.59 -9.77
CA GLU A 497 20.65 -39.91 -11.08
C GLU A 497 19.63 -38.77 -11.16
N LYS A 498 18.39 -39.01 -10.69
CA LYS A 498 17.33 -37.99 -10.67
C LYS A 498 17.69 -36.79 -9.78
N VAL A 499 18.33 -37.03 -8.64
CA VAL A 499 18.82 -35.97 -7.75
C VAL A 499 19.94 -35.17 -8.43
N ARG A 500 20.90 -35.83 -9.10
CA ARG A 500 21.93 -35.14 -9.89
C ARG A 500 21.35 -34.28 -11.01
N HIS A 501 20.32 -34.76 -11.70
CA HIS A 501 19.63 -33.97 -12.73
C HIS A 501 18.94 -32.72 -12.17
N LEU A 502 18.27 -32.85 -11.02
CA LEU A 502 17.63 -31.72 -10.32
C LEU A 502 18.63 -30.64 -9.90
N MET A 503 19.80 -31.04 -9.41
CA MET A 503 20.88 -30.10 -9.05
C MET A 503 21.37 -29.31 -10.26
N LYS A 504 21.56 -29.96 -11.40
CA LYS A 504 21.98 -29.31 -12.65
C LYS A 504 20.96 -28.29 -13.17
N VAL A 505 19.66 -28.60 -13.11
CA VAL A 505 18.59 -27.67 -13.50
C VAL A 505 18.60 -26.43 -12.60
N LEU A 506 18.90 -26.60 -11.31
CA LEU A 506 19.01 -25.51 -10.35
C LEU A 506 20.21 -24.58 -10.66
N GLU A 507 21.36 -25.15 -11.03
CA GLU A 507 22.54 -24.39 -11.48
C GLU A 507 22.25 -23.55 -12.72
N GLU A 508 21.60 -24.13 -13.73
CA GLU A 508 21.24 -23.43 -14.97
C GLU A 508 20.28 -22.25 -14.72
N TYR A 509 19.31 -22.42 -13.82
CA TYR A 509 18.41 -21.36 -13.38
C TYR A 509 19.15 -20.21 -12.70
N LEU A 510 20.18 -20.51 -11.90
CA LEU A 510 20.99 -19.49 -11.22
C LEU A 510 21.86 -18.70 -12.19
N VAL A 511 22.50 -19.36 -13.16
CA VAL A 511 23.24 -18.68 -14.26
C VAL A 511 22.32 -17.76 -15.05
N TRP A 512 21.10 -18.22 -15.35
CA TRP A 512 20.09 -17.38 -16.00
C TRP A 512 19.71 -16.17 -15.16
N LYS A 513 19.51 -16.35 -13.85
CA LYS A 513 19.16 -15.27 -12.93
C LYS A 513 20.29 -14.22 -12.84
N GLN A 514 21.53 -14.67 -12.71
CA GLN A 514 22.74 -13.81 -12.68
C GLN A 514 22.85 -12.96 -13.96
N LYS A 515 22.64 -13.57 -15.14
CA LYS A 515 22.63 -12.86 -16.42
C LYS A 515 21.50 -11.83 -16.55
N LYS A 516 20.36 -12.08 -15.91
CA LYS A 516 19.18 -11.21 -16.03
C LYS A 516 19.22 -10.04 -15.04
N GLU A 517 19.87 -10.21 -13.89
CA GLU A 517 19.93 -9.21 -12.83
C GLU A 517 21.14 -8.26 -12.93
N GLY A 518 22.14 -8.59 -13.76
CA GLY A 518 23.18 -7.70 -14.29
C GLY A 518 24.00 -6.93 -13.26
N ASP A 519 25.21 -7.41 -12.94
CA ASP A 519 26.35 -6.76 -12.24
C ASP A 519 26.01 -5.68 -11.19
N ARG A 520 24.90 -5.83 -10.47
CA ARG A 520 24.74 -5.21 -9.16
C ARG A 520 25.22 -6.22 -8.16
N ASP A 521 26.54 -6.21 -7.99
CA ASP A 521 27.19 -6.87 -6.87
C ASP A 521 26.76 -6.16 -5.59
N ASP A 522 25.65 -6.61 -4.98
CA ASP A 522 25.28 -6.21 -3.62
C ASP A 522 25.85 -7.15 -2.55
N GLY A 523 26.88 -7.94 -2.89
CA GLY A 523 27.79 -8.60 -1.94
C GLY A 523 27.13 -9.52 -0.91
N ARG A 524 25.91 -9.98 -1.18
CA ARG A 524 25.16 -10.84 -0.27
C ARG A 524 25.23 -12.28 -0.75
N ASP A 525 26.15 -13.02 -0.15
CA ASP A 525 26.18 -14.48 -0.24
C ASP A 525 24.81 -15.05 0.13
N ILE A 526 24.30 -15.96 -0.71
CA ILE A 526 23.12 -16.74 -0.39
C ILE A 526 23.53 -17.69 0.72
N ASN A 527 23.11 -17.37 1.93
CA ASN A 527 23.37 -18.16 3.11
C ASN A 527 22.26 -19.21 3.28
N VAL A 528 22.64 -20.47 3.36
CA VAL A 528 21.71 -21.58 3.64
C VAL A 528 21.93 -22.01 5.09
N SER A 529 20.89 -21.83 5.90
CA SER A 529 20.86 -22.32 7.26
C SER A 529 20.50 -23.81 7.26
N LEU A 530 21.47 -24.64 7.61
CA LEU A 530 21.26 -26.04 7.96
C LEU A 530 21.28 -26.16 9.50
N GLY A 531 20.76 -27.24 10.05
CA GLY A 531 20.58 -27.42 11.51
C GLY A 531 21.84 -27.24 12.38
N HIS A 532 23.04 -27.19 11.78
CA HIS A 532 24.33 -27.04 12.48
C HIS A 532 25.10 -25.76 12.14
N GLY A 533 24.51 -24.84 11.35
CA GLY A 533 25.18 -23.59 11.01
C GLY A 533 24.59 -22.89 9.78
N THR A 534 25.02 -21.64 9.58
CA THR A 534 24.73 -20.90 8.35
C THR A 534 25.94 -21.01 7.45
N TYR A 535 25.79 -21.66 6.30
CA TYR A 535 26.87 -21.85 5.35
C TYR A 535 26.63 -20.94 4.15
N SER A 536 27.70 -20.37 3.61
CA SER A 536 27.63 -19.80 2.28
C SER A 536 27.29 -20.93 1.31
N PHE A 537 26.35 -20.70 0.40
CA PHE A 537 25.95 -21.72 -0.57
C PHE A 537 27.12 -22.17 -1.46
N ALA A 538 28.14 -21.32 -1.63
CA ALA A 538 29.40 -21.66 -2.28
C ALA A 538 30.20 -22.73 -1.49
N ASP A 539 30.14 -22.71 -0.16
CA ASP A 539 30.81 -23.71 0.68
C ASP A 539 30.09 -25.06 0.65
N LEU A 540 28.76 -25.05 0.45
CA LEU A 540 27.97 -26.27 0.32
C LEU A 540 28.19 -27.00 -1.00
N LEU A 541 28.43 -26.26 -2.09
CA LEU A 541 28.70 -26.83 -3.42
C LEU A 541 30.11 -27.44 -3.53
N ASN A 542 31.05 -26.97 -2.72
CA ASN A 542 32.45 -27.45 -2.71
C ASN A 542 32.70 -28.61 -1.74
N LYS A 543 31.70 -29.03 -0.96
CA LYS A 543 31.80 -30.20 -0.08
C LYS A 543 31.29 -31.45 -0.78
N ASP A 544 32.13 -32.49 -0.79
CA ASP A 544 31.76 -33.79 -1.33
C ASP A 544 30.70 -34.43 -0.42
N PHE A 545 29.61 -34.94 -1.01
CA PHE A 545 28.41 -35.37 -0.27
C PHE A 545 28.74 -36.51 0.71
N ASP A 546 29.72 -37.35 0.38
CA ASP A 546 30.19 -38.46 1.23
C ASP A 546 31.07 -37.97 2.41
N SER A 547 31.74 -36.82 2.29
CA SER A 547 32.61 -36.27 3.35
C SER A 547 31.84 -35.66 4.51
N VAL A 548 30.62 -35.16 4.25
CA VAL A 548 29.72 -34.58 5.26
C VAL A 548 29.12 -35.65 6.17
N TYR A 549 29.04 -36.90 5.69
CA TYR A 549 28.40 -38.00 6.42
C TYR A 549 29.38 -38.95 7.12
N THR A 550 30.64 -39.01 6.68
CA THR A 550 31.62 -39.99 7.20
C THR A 550 32.55 -39.45 8.30
N GLN A 551 32.64 -38.13 8.52
CA GLN A 551 33.64 -37.58 9.44
C GLN A 551 33.24 -37.45 10.92
N GLU A 552 32.02 -37.78 11.35
CA GLU A 552 31.64 -37.65 12.77
C GLU A 552 30.91 -38.87 13.37
N THR A 553 31.34 -40.07 13.02
CA THR A 553 31.07 -41.28 13.84
C THR A 553 32.36 -41.97 14.25
N HIS A 554 33.03 -41.41 15.26
CA HIS A 554 34.03 -42.14 16.05
C HIS A 554 33.36 -42.69 17.32
N TRP A 555 32.79 -43.89 17.23
CA TRP A 555 32.57 -44.78 18.38
C TRP A 555 32.81 -46.23 17.94
N THR A 556 34.09 -46.58 17.74
CA THR A 556 34.55 -47.96 17.81
C THR A 556 35.02 -48.22 19.23
N GLY A 557 34.20 -48.87 20.04
CA GLY A 557 34.56 -49.26 21.39
C GLY A 557 33.36 -49.71 22.21
N LEU A 558 32.79 -50.88 21.88
CA LEU A 558 32.09 -51.80 22.79
C LEU A 558 31.54 -52.98 21.97
N TRP A 559 32.44 -53.90 21.64
CA TRP A 559 32.13 -55.33 21.52
C TRP A 559 33.15 -56.06 22.40
N GLY A 560 32.64 -56.48 23.54
CA GLY A 560 33.27 -57.23 24.63
C GLY A 560 32.18 -57.52 25.63
#